data_AF-A0A9E3V304-F1
#
_entry.id   AF-A0A9E3V304-F1
#
_cell.length_a   1.000
_cell.length_b   1.000
_cell.length_c   1.000
_cell.angle_alpha   90.00
_cell.angle_beta   90.00
_cell.angle_gamma   90.00
#
_symmetry.space_group_name_H-M   'P 1'
#
loop_
_entity.id
_entity.type
_entity.pdbx_description
1 polymer ?
#
loop_
_entity_poly.entity_id
_entity_poly.type
_entity_poly.pdbx_seq_one_letter_code
_entity_poly.pdbx_strand_id
1 'polypeptide(L)'
;MSIELKIIAEGTTTNQTEGTIHLRGSVKNNGDKSVAVWPAQLNIRLEDHEGRPVPIRVEEVEKTEDRTLPPDERWEFALTLRASHIKLGLPYRLTAWWQGLGEPDTSAFRFRQVDPGP
;
A
#
# COMPACT_ATOMS: atom_id res chain seq x y z
N MET A 1 20.01 10.86 3.04
CA MET A 1 18.62 10.93 3.53
C MET A 1 17.98 9.60 3.20
N SER A 2 17.52 8.85 4.20
CA SER A 2 16.94 7.53 3.99
C SER A 2 15.70 7.38 4.86
N ILE A 3 14.53 7.32 4.23
CA ILE A 3 13.36 6.75 4.89
C ILE A 3 13.34 5.24 4.64
N GLU A 4 12.86 4.49 5.61
CA GLU A 4 12.51 3.09 5.45
C GLU A 4 10.99 2.97 5.38
N LEU A 5 10.48 2.33 4.33
CA LEU A 5 9.08 1.97 4.18
C LEU A 5 8.89 0.48 4.49
N LYS A 6 7.82 0.17 5.23
CA LYS A 6 7.32 -1.18 5.42
C LYS A 6 5.83 -1.21 5.17
N ILE A 7 5.37 -2.18 4.37
CA ILE A 7 3.95 -2.34 4.05
C ILE A 7 3.45 -3.75 4.32
N ILE A 8 2.16 -3.85 4.62
CA ILE A 8 1.41 -5.09 4.74
C ILE A 8 0.09 -4.87 4.00
N ALA A 9 -0.20 -5.73 3.02
CA ALA A 9 -1.42 -5.67 2.23
C ALA A 9 -2.27 -6.92 2.46
N GLU A 10 -3.58 -6.72 2.65
CA GLU A 10 -4.56 -7.79 2.72
C GLU A 10 -5.66 -7.57 1.68
N GLY A 11 -5.98 -8.60 0.90
CA GLY A 11 -7.02 -8.55 -0.13
C GLY A 11 -8.29 -9.30 0.28
N THR A 12 -9.44 -8.67 0.14
CA THR A 12 -10.76 -9.28 0.29
C THR A 12 -11.61 -9.05 -0.96
N THR A 13 -12.63 -9.87 -1.17
CA THR A 13 -13.61 -9.63 -2.22
C THR A 13 -14.98 -10.25 -1.89
N THR A 14 -16.05 -9.59 -2.30
CA THR A 14 -17.42 -10.11 -2.29
C THR A 14 -17.86 -10.66 -3.66
N ASN A 15 -17.02 -10.53 -4.69
CA ASN A 15 -17.32 -10.98 -6.06
C ASN A 15 -16.08 -11.60 -6.74
N GLN A 16 -16.20 -12.05 -8.00
CA GLN A 16 -15.09 -12.76 -8.66
C GLN A 16 -14.13 -11.84 -9.44
N THR A 17 -14.42 -10.54 -9.57
CA THR A 17 -13.72 -9.66 -10.53
C THR A 17 -13.16 -8.38 -9.92
N GLU A 18 -13.60 -7.98 -8.75
CA GLU A 18 -13.12 -6.79 -8.03
C GLU A 18 -12.69 -7.18 -6.63
N GLY A 19 -11.70 -6.49 -6.06
CA GLY A 19 -11.25 -6.74 -4.70
C GLY A 19 -10.94 -5.47 -3.96
N THR A 20 -11.15 -5.49 -2.65
CA THR A 20 -10.70 -4.45 -1.73
C THR A 20 -9.35 -4.86 -1.15
N ILE A 21 -8.41 -3.94 -1.11
CA ILE A 21 -7.10 -4.12 -0.50
C ILE A 21 -6.99 -3.16 0.67
N HIS A 22 -6.78 -3.71 1.85
CA HIS A 22 -6.40 -2.94 3.03
C HIS A 22 -4.88 -2.94 3.13
N LEU A 23 -4.28 -1.76 2.92
CA LEU A 23 -2.85 -1.54 3.00
C LEU A 23 -2.55 -0.80 4.30
N ARG A 24 -1.69 -1.40 5.13
CA ARG A 24 -1.09 -0.74 6.30
C ARG A 24 0.38 -0.55 6.04
N GLY A 25 0.92 0.59 6.42
CA GLY A 25 2.34 0.84 6.29
C GLY A 25 2.91 1.70 7.40
N SER A 26 4.22 1.63 7.55
CA SER A 26 5.00 2.49 8.41
C SER A 26 6.17 3.08 7.64
N VAL A 27 6.45 4.35 7.88
CA VAL A 27 7.67 5.02 7.43
C VAL A 27 8.50 5.40 8.64
N LYS A 28 9.80 5.08 8.61
CA LYS A 28 10.78 5.52 9.61
C LYS A 28 11.80 6.42 8.94
N ASN A 29 12.11 7.56 9.56
CA ASN A 29 13.26 8.36 9.12
C ASN A 29 14.54 7.80 9.76
N ASN A 30 15.40 7.17 8.96
CA ASN A 30 16.71 6.67 9.42
C ASN A 30 17.84 7.69 9.17
N GLY A 31 17.51 8.90 8.70
CA GLY A 31 18.47 9.98 8.47
C GLY A 31 18.68 10.87 9.69
N ASP A 32 19.63 11.79 9.56
CA ASP A 32 20.03 12.79 10.56
C ASP A 32 19.27 14.13 10.44
N LYS A 33 18.37 14.26 9.44
CA LYS A 33 17.57 15.46 9.16
C LYS A 33 16.10 15.11 9.04
N SER A 34 15.23 16.06 9.36
CA SER A 34 13.79 15.91 9.16
C SER A 34 13.43 15.74 7.68
N VAL A 35 12.43 14.91 7.39
CA VAL A 35 11.94 14.60 6.03
C VAL A 35 10.46 14.93 5.92
N ALA A 36 10.06 15.67 4.90
CA ALA A 36 8.65 15.84 4.58
C ALA A 36 8.12 14.58 3.88
N VAL A 37 7.05 14.00 4.42
CA VAL A 37 6.34 12.86 3.86
C VAL A 37 4.91 13.29 3.56
N TRP A 38 4.55 13.22 2.29
CA TRP A 38 3.24 13.62 1.80
C TRP A 38 2.48 12.39 1.33
N PRO A 39 1.34 12.03 1.95
CA PRO A 39 0.57 10.85 1.57
C PRO A 39 0.21 10.82 0.08
N ALA A 40 -0.07 12.00 -0.51
CA ALA A 40 -0.38 12.16 -1.92
C ALA A 40 0.76 11.77 -2.88
N GLN A 41 2.00 11.70 -2.40
CA GLN A 41 3.16 11.27 -3.20
C GLN A 41 3.49 9.78 -3.05
N LEU A 42 2.71 9.03 -2.27
CA LEU A 42 2.86 7.60 -2.21
C LEU A 42 2.39 7.00 -3.53
N ASN A 43 3.33 6.37 -4.24
CA ASN A 43 3.06 5.62 -5.44
C ASN A 43 2.80 4.16 -5.07
N ILE A 44 1.82 3.54 -5.72
CA ILE A 44 1.43 2.15 -5.48
C ILE A 44 1.27 1.45 -6.82
N ARG A 45 1.82 0.23 -6.92
CA ARG A 45 1.65 -0.67 -8.07
C ARG A 45 1.18 -2.02 -7.57
N LEU A 46 0.16 -2.56 -8.21
CA LEU A 46 -0.29 -3.94 -8.01
C LEU A 46 0.07 -4.78 -9.23
N GLU A 47 0.61 -5.97 -9.00
CA GLU A 47 0.94 -6.95 -10.03
C GLU A 47 0.30 -8.29 -9.72
N ASP A 48 -0.17 -8.98 -10.75
CA ASP A 48 -0.65 -10.35 -10.65
C ASP A 48 0.51 -11.36 -10.55
N HIS A 49 0.16 -12.63 -10.38
CA HIS A 49 1.11 -13.75 -10.34
C HIS A 49 2.02 -13.88 -11.58
N GLU A 50 1.66 -13.28 -12.72
CA GLU A 50 2.43 -13.26 -13.97
C GLU A 50 3.26 -11.97 -14.10
N GLY A 51 3.25 -11.09 -13.09
CA GLY A 51 3.95 -9.81 -13.11
C GLY A 51 3.28 -8.74 -13.96
N ARG A 52 2.02 -8.95 -14.36
CA ARG A 52 1.27 -7.96 -15.14
C ARG A 52 0.65 -6.92 -14.22
N PRO A 53 0.65 -5.63 -14.60
CA PRO A 53 0.04 -4.59 -13.81
C PRO A 53 -1.48 -4.80 -13.71
N VAL A 54 -2.02 -4.63 -12.51
CA VAL A 54 -3.44 -4.70 -12.21
C VAL A 54 -3.93 -3.29 -11.90
N PRO A 55 -4.98 -2.79 -12.57
CA PRO A 55 -5.54 -1.48 -12.27
C PRO A 55 -6.02 -1.40 -10.81
N ILE A 56 -5.60 -0.34 -10.12
CA ILE A 56 -6.04 0.00 -8.78
C ILE A 56 -6.51 1.45 -8.71
N ARG A 57 -7.47 1.72 -7.82
CA ARG A 57 -7.85 3.07 -7.39
C ARG A 57 -7.74 3.18 -5.88
N VAL A 58 -7.32 4.32 -5.38
CA VAL A 58 -7.37 4.65 -3.95
C VAL A 58 -8.82 5.04 -3.62
N GLU A 59 -9.42 4.38 -2.63
CA GLU A 59 -10.78 4.71 -2.17
C GLU A 59 -10.74 5.56 -0.91
N GLU A 60 -9.89 5.21 0.06
CA GLU A 60 -9.82 5.92 1.34
C GLU A 60 -8.37 6.05 1.83
N VAL A 61 -8.10 7.17 2.50
CA VAL A 61 -6.83 7.48 3.15
C VAL A 61 -7.12 7.91 4.57
N GLU A 62 -6.75 7.10 5.56
CA GLU A 62 -7.10 7.36 6.96
C GLU A 62 -6.34 8.58 7.54
N LYS A 63 -5.17 8.92 6.96
CA LYS A 63 -4.35 10.06 7.37
C LYS A 63 -3.78 10.77 6.15
N THR A 64 -4.41 11.88 5.77
CA THR A 64 -4.06 12.69 4.60
C THR A 64 -3.15 13.88 4.93
N GLU A 65 -2.80 14.07 6.20
CA GLU A 65 -2.01 15.22 6.63
C GLU A 65 -0.55 15.07 6.22
N ASP A 66 -0.04 16.12 5.59
CA ASP A 66 1.38 16.30 5.32
C ASP A 66 2.17 16.30 6.63
N ARG A 67 3.24 15.51 6.70
CA ARG A 67 4.01 15.35 7.93
C ARG A 67 5.48 15.60 7.70
N THR A 68 6.09 16.38 8.59
CA THR A 68 7.54 16.41 8.72
C THR A 68 7.95 15.37 9.75
N LEU A 69 8.79 14.42 9.37
CA LEU A 69 9.25 13.30 10.17
C LEU A 69 10.68 13.59 10.67
N PRO A 70 10.89 13.92 11.97
CA PRO A 70 12.22 14.10 12.55
C PRO A 70 13.11 12.85 12.43
N PRO A 71 14.42 12.96 12.70
CA PRO A 71 15.30 11.79 12.81
C PRO A 71 14.75 10.72 13.76
N ASP A 72 14.88 9.46 13.39
CA ASP A 72 14.41 8.26 14.10
C ASP A 72 12.90 8.12 14.36
N GLU A 73 12.11 9.14 14.00
CA GLU A 73 10.67 9.10 14.14
C GLU A 73 10.01 8.14 13.16
N ARG A 74 8.87 7.59 13.61
CA ARG A 74 8.04 6.67 12.83
C ARG A 74 6.63 7.22 12.69
N TRP A 75 6.06 7.03 11.50
CA TRP A 75 4.67 7.33 11.23
C TRP A 75 3.98 6.12 10.59
N GLU A 76 2.77 5.82 11.05
CA GLU A 76 1.93 4.74 10.53
C GLU A 76 0.74 5.30 9.75
N PHE A 77 0.43 4.64 8.63
CA PHE A 77 -0.65 5.01 7.72
C PHE A 77 -1.46 3.78 7.29
N ALA A 78 -2.69 4.03 6.87
CA ALA A 78 -3.58 3.01 6.31
C ALA A 78 -4.32 3.57 5.08
N LEU A 79 -4.51 2.70 4.09
CA LEU A 79 -5.14 2.99 2.81
C LEU A 79 -6.09 1.86 2.43
N THR A 80 -7.23 2.23 1.87
CA THR A 80 -8.14 1.28 1.21
C THR A 80 -8.04 1.48 -0.29
N LEU A 81 -7.73 0.41 -1.02
CA LEU A 81 -7.62 0.39 -2.48
C LEU A 81 -8.67 -0.55 -3.06
N ARG A 82 -9.12 -0.26 -4.28
CA ARG A 82 -9.93 -1.16 -5.08
C ARG A 82 -9.13 -1.64 -6.28
N ALA A 83 -9.10 -2.95 -6.47
CA ALA A 83 -8.53 -3.61 -7.64
C ALA A 83 -9.63 -4.18 -8.54
N SER A 84 -9.40 -4.16 -9.85
CA SER A 84 -10.27 -4.78 -10.84
C SER A 84 -9.55 -5.92 -11.56
N HIS A 85 -10.31 -6.85 -12.15
CA HIS A 85 -9.82 -8.05 -12.83
C HIS A 85 -9.01 -8.99 -11.91
N ILE A 86 -9.42 -9.08 -10.64
CA ILE A 86 -8.77 -10.00 -9.70
C ILE A 86 -9.13 -11.46 -10.01
N LYS A 87 -8.30 -12.38 -9.51
CA LYS A 87 -8.45 -13.82 -9.60
C LYS A 87 -8.19 -14.42 -8.23
N LEU A 88 -9.12 -15.21 -7.74
CA LEU A 88 -9.02 -15.86 -6.43
C LEU A 88 -7.90 -16.92 -6.42
N GLY A 89 -7.31 -17.14 -5.25
CA GLY A 89 -6.30 -18.18 -5.01
C GLY A 89 -4.90 -17.90 -5.58
N LEU A 90 -4.76 -16.94 -6.50
CA LEU A 90 -3.49 -16.55 -7.08
C LEU A 90 -2.79 -15.46 -6.26
N PRO A 91 -1.45 -15.49 -6.15
CA PRO A 91 -0.70 -14.47 -5.44
C PRO A 91 -0.65 -13.15 -6.22
N TYR A 92 -0.66 -12.05 -5.48
CA TYR A 92 -0.47 -10.69 -5.95
C TYR A 92 0.72 -10.07 -5.24
N ARG A 93 1.34 -9.07 -5.88
CA ARG A 93 2.40 -8.25 -5.28
C ARG A 93 1.97 -6.80 -5.30
N LEU A 94 1.89 -6.17 -4.14
CA LEU A 94 1.70 -4.74 -4.02
C LEU A 94 3.03 -4.11 -3.64
N THR A 95 3.49 -3.17 -4.45
CA THR A 95 4.71 -2.40 -4.21
C THR A 95 4.34 -0.95 -3.97
N ALA A 96 4.90 -0.34 -2.93
CA ALA A 96 4.68 1.06 -2.60
C ALA A 96 6.02 1.80 -2.44
N TRP A 97 6.07 3.08 -2.83
CA TRP A 97 7.26 3.92 -2.69
C TRP A 97 6.93 5.41 -2.71
N TRP A 98 7.75 6.22 -2.06
CA TRP A 98 7.77 7.67 -2.27
C TRP A 98 8.89 8.03 -3.25
N GLN A 99 8.56 8.84 -4.26
CA GLN A 99 9.55 9.25 -5.26
C GLN A 99 10.69 10.04 -4.58
N GLY A 100 11.90 9.48 -4.62
CA GLY A 100 13.12 10.15 -4.15
C GLY A 100 13.34 10.16 -2.63
N LEU A 101 12.51 9.49 -1.82
CA LEU A 101 12.67 9.48 -0.36
C LEU A 101 13.29 8.18 0.19
N GLY A 102 13.12 7.05 -0.50
CA GLY A 102 13.65 5.76 -0.06
C GLY A 102 13.36 4.64 -1.07
N GLU A 103 13.80 3.43 -0.72
CA GLU A 103 13.56 2.23 -1.51
C GLU A 103 12.08 1.80 -1.45
N PRO A 104 11.55 1.17 -2.52
CA PRO A 104 10.23 0.55 -2.48
C PRO A 104 10.18 -0.61 -1.48
N ASP A 105 8.98 -0.87 -0.96
CA ASP A 105 8.67 -2.09 -0.19
C ASP A 105 7.54 -2.85 -0.89
N THR A 106 7.57 -4.18 -0.81
CA THR A 106 6.64 -5.07 -1.52
C THR A 106 5.98 -6.06 -0.54
N SER A 107 4.65 -6.12 -0.57
CA SER A 107 3.85 -7.11 0.15
C SER A 107 3.21 -8.09 -0.83
N ALA A 108 3.39 -9.39 -0.58
CA ALA A 108 2.72 -10.45 -1.32
C ALA A 108 1.47 -10.94 -0.57
N PHE A 109 0.36 -11.12 -1.26
CA PHE A 109 -0.91 -11.54 -0.65
C PHE A 109 -1.80 -12.31 -1.64
N ARG A 110 -2.92 -12.84 -1.15
CA ARG A 110 -4.00 -13.43 -1.98
C ARG A 110 -5.32 -12.77 -1.61
N PHE A 111 -6.21 -12.61 -2.58
CA PHE A 111 -7.59 -12.22 -2.29
C PHE A 111 -8.33 -13.38 -1.62
N ARG A 112 -8.98 -13.07 -0.50
CA ARG A 112 -9.91 -13.97 0.20
C ARG A 112 -11.33 -13.57 -0.13
N GLN A 113 -12.15 -14.54 -0.51
CA GLN A 113 -13.59 -14.30 -0.65
C GLN A 113 -14.21 -14.13 0.74
N VAL A 114 -15.02 -13.09 0.89
CA VAL A 114 -15.83 -12.83 2.07
C VAL A 114 -17.30 -12.83 1.66
N ASP A 115 -18.17 -13.39 2.49
CA ASP A 115 -19.59 -13.37 2.22
C ASP A 115 -20.10 -11.92 2.29
N PRO A 116 -20.92 -11.47 1.33
CA PRO A 116 -21.68 -10.24 1.53
C PRO A 116 -22.56 -10.46 2.78
N GLY A 117 -22.42 -9.59 3.78
CA GLY A 117 -23.19 -9.69 5.01
C GLY A 117 -24.71 -9.78 4.76
N PRO A 118 -25.49 -10.29 5.74
CA PRO A 118 -26.94 -10.47 5.61
C PRO A 118 -27.70 -9.16 5.36
#